data_AF-A0A1A9VQ04-F1
#
_entry.id   AF-A0A1A9VQ04-F1
#
_cell.length_a   1.000
_cell.length_b   1.000
_cell.length_c   1.000
_cell.angle_alpha   90.00
_cell.angle_beta   90.00
_cell.angle_gamma   90.00
#
_symmetry.space_group_name_H-M   'P 1'
#
loop_
_entity.id
_entity.type
_entity.pdbx_description
1 polymer ?
#
loop_
_entity_poly.entity_id
_entity_poly.type
_entity_poly.pdbx_seq_one_letter_code
_entity_poly.pdbx_strand_id
1 'polypeptide(L)'
;MSALFFYVSSSFYDLYEFTTAFVRCGYNVERSLCYLKHKKRLQLFRYYCRQYWINKCKEIYRYREKKPVRKFSEQKSNINLRRIMQRSSIDFDESEMIEEGFECTDSFGMDEGDGNFETFPELDFENIDVHSLDECTSVLSDGKEELVYYNPRLIRLHAGVSLTVNGITKPYCERFSINLVIENSSRDIALHINPRLPQGYIVRNSKVHGIWGDEEKASPLPFNLKRDRKFSIQVLFTEVCYMISVNGYHFCKFSHRLPYRDVGTLEVKGDIDDIKVERMEVQNYPERLPQTKPAAIKLGLPLKAIYQGNFDEGDGDAIKVPRQWRRITMPTRVTLALTRDKSEESEIPLPFYGTLPKGGFTLGRVLKIEGRTKLLPHSFYVNLQSGCHVWPHPTVAFHLNPRFAKQHGGIVGRTTLVRNAWMEGSWGMEDRSDVDTEFRPGKAFSMCIVSTQASFQIYLNHRFITEFKYRVGPHTIDTVYIQGDIKLWDVMLANELSFEAIKPAHKIVFANADPSERKYDRRVIG
;
A
#
# COMPACT_ATOMS: atom_id res chain seq x y z
N MET A 1 -33.56 4.82 -36.08
CA MET A 1 -32.12 5.08 -35.85
C MET A 1 -31.83 6.57 -35.90
N SER A 2 -32.17 7.29 -36.96
CA SER A 2 -31.93 8.74 -37.15
C SER A 2 -32.47 9.68 -36.04
N ALA A 3 -33.55 9.29 -35.35
CA ALA A 3 -34.13 10.09 -34.25
C ALA A 3 -33.34 9.99 -32.91
N LEU A 4 -32.54 8.93 -32.70
CA LEU A 4 -31.65 8.83 -31.53
C LEU A 4 -30.36 9.66 -31.70
N PHE A 5 -30.00 10.06 -32.92
CA PHE A 5 -28.79 10.83 -33.22
C PHE A 5 -28.85 12.29 -32.72
N PHE A 6 -30.05 12.87 -32.69
CA PHE A 6 -30.26 14.25 -32.21
C PHE A 6 -30.45 14.36 -30.70
N TYR A 7 -30.75 13.26 -30.00
CA TYR A 7 -31.00 13.31 -28.55
C TYR A 7 -29.72 13.27 -27.70
N VAL A 8 -28.58 12.88 -28.27
CA VAL A 8 -27.31 12.65 -27.53
C VAL A 8 -26.20 13.64 -27.90
N SER A 9 -26.30 14.36 -29.03
CA SER A 9 -25.24 15.24 -29.52
C SER A 9 -25.67 16.71 -29.47
N SER A 10 -25.05 17.47 -28.56
CA SER A 10 -25.19 18.94 -28.48
C SER A 10 -24.13 19.65 -29.33
N SER A 11 -23.18 18.91 -29.91
CA SER A 11 -22.11 19.41 -30.77
C SER A 11 -21.66 18.34 -31.78
N PHE A 12 -21.06 18.78 -32.90
CA PHE A 12 -20.40 17.88 -33.86
C PHE A 12 -19.27 17.05 -33.22
N TYR A 13 -18.63 17.59 -32.18
CA TYR A 13 -17.59 16.88 -31.42
C TYR A 13 -18.17 15.70 -30.65
N ASP A 14 -19.32 15.87 -29.98
CA ASP A 14 -20.00 14.77 -29.28
C ASP A 14 -20.48 13.68 -30.24
N LEU A 15 -20.87 14.07 -31.46
CA LEU A 15 -21.25 13.13 -32.50
C LEU A 15 -20.05 12.29 -32.98
N TYR A 16 -18.91 12.94 -33.23
CA TYR A 16 -17.65 12.27 -33.60
C TYR A 16 -17.14 11.31 -32.50
N GLU A 17 -17.21 11.75 -31.25
CA GLU A 17 -16.87 10.94 -30.09
C GLU A 17 -17.80 9.72 -29.96
N PHE A 18 -19.10 9.92 -30.19
CA PHE A 18 -20.06 8.82 -30.17
C PHE A 18 -19.84 7.83 -31.31
N THR A 19 -19.64 8.28 -32.55
CA THR A 19 -19.37 7.37 -33.68
C THR A 19 -18.09 6.56 -33.45
N THR A 20 -17.05 7.19 -32.90
CA THR A 20 -15.80 6.50 -32.54
C THR A 20 -16.03 5.44 -31.45
N ALA A 21 -16.80 5.77 -30.41
CA ALA A 21 -17.20 4.83 -29.38
C ALA A 21 -18.09 3.70 -29.92
N PHE A 22 -18.98 4.03 -30.85
CA PHE A 22 -19.94 3.11 -31.46
C PHE A 22 -19.24 2.02 -32.27
N VAL A 23 -18.27 2.40 -33.09
CA VAL A 23 -17.42 1.45 -33.82
C VAL A 23 -16.61 0.60 -32.85
N ARG A 24 -15.97 1.22 -31.85
CA ARG A 24 -15.14 0.50 -30.84
C ARG A 24 -15.93 -0.49 -29.99
N CYS A 25 -17.21 -0.23 -29.75
CA CYS A 25 -18.07 -1.10 -28.96
C CYS A 25 -18.89 -2.09 -29.81
N GLY A 26 -18.51 -2.30 -31.07
CA GLY A 26 -19.12 -3.28 -31.96
C GLY A 26 -20.57 -2.93 -32.31
N TYR A 27 -20.85 -1.65 -32.53
CA TYR A 27 -22.16 -1.11 -32.89
C TYR A 27 -23.26 -1.35 -31.83
N ASN A 28 -22.84 -1.59 -30.57
CA ASN A 28 -23.76 -1.71 -29.44
C ASN A 28 -23.92 -0.35 -28.73
N VAL A 29 -25.12 0.24 -28.84
CA VAL A 29 -25.43 1.60 -28.35
C VAL A 29 -25.20 1.72 -26.84
N GLU A 30 -25.65 0.76 -26.04
CA GLU A 30 -25.57 0.79 -24.58
C GLU A 30 -24.12 0.75 -24.09
N ARG A 31 -23.28 -0.12 -24.68
CA ARG A 31 -21.85 -0.17 -24.40
C ARG A 31 -21.13 1.12 -24.80
N SER A 32 -21.52 1.72 -25.92
CA SER A 32 -20.93 2.95 -26.45
C SER A 32 -21.23 4.15 -25.54
N LEU A 33 -22.46 4.26 -25.05
CA LEU A 33 -22.85 5.28 -24.07
C LEU A 33 -22.12 5.08 -22.74
N CYS A 34 -21.99 3.84 -22.27
CA CYS A 34 -21.22 3.52 -21.07
C CYS A 34 -19.73 3.90 -21.23
N TYR A 35 -19.13 3.60 -22.38
CA TYR A 35 -17.76 3.97 -22.72
C TYR A 35 -17.56 5.50 -22.69
N LEU A 36 -18.45 6.27 -23.33
CA LEU A 36 -18.38 7.74 -23.33
C LEU A 36 -18.55 8.34 -21.94
N LYS A 37 -19.46 7.80 -21.12
CA LYS A 37 -19.65 8.23 -19.73
C LYS A 37 -18.38 8.05 -18.90
N HIS A 38 -17.67 6.93 -19.09
CA HIS A 38 -16.38 6.69 -18.44
C HIS A 38 -15.28 7.60 -18.98
N LYS A 39 -15.20 7.80 -20.31
CA LYS A 39 -14.23 8.70 -20.95
C LYS A 39 -14.38 10.16 -20.45
N LYS A 40 -15.61 10.69 -20.42
CA LYS A 40 -15.90 12.04 -19.90
C LYS A 40 -15.57 12.17 -18.40
N ARG A 41 -15.88 11.15 -17.57
CA ARG A 41 -15.48 11.12 -16.15
C ARG A 41 -13.97 11.15 -15.96
N LEU A 42 -13.22 10.42 -16.79
CA LEU A 42 -11.75 10.42 -16.73
C LEU A 42 -11.15 11.77 -17.17
N GLN A 43 -11.72 12.41 -18.19
CA GLN A 43 -11.31 13.75 -18.61
C GLN A 43 -11.56 14.79 -17.50
N LEU A 44 -12.75 14.76 -16.88
CA LEU A 44 -13.06 15.61 -15.73
C LEU A 44 -12.14 15.33 -14.54
N PHE A 45 -11.89 14.06 -14.22
CA PHE A 45 -10.95 13.69 -13.17
C PHE A 45 -9.55 14.23 -13.44
N ARG A 46 -9.02 14.08 -14.66
CA ARG A 46 -7.74 14.65 -15.08
C ARG A 46 -7.72 16.17 -14.95
N TYR A 47 -8.79 16.84 -15.35
CA TYR A 47 -8.94 18.29 -15.19
C TYR A 47 -8.90 18.70 -13.72
N TYR A 48 -9.66 18.05 -12.84
CA TYR A 48 -9.65 18.35 -11.40
C TYR A 48 -8.31 18.06 -10.74
N CYS A 49 -7.64 16.96 -11.10
CA CYS A 49 -6.29 16.67 -10.63
C CYS A 49 -5.30 17.77 -11.06
N ARG A 50 -5.38 18.23 -12.31
CA ARG A 50 -4.57 19.34 -12.82
C ARG A 50 -4.86 20.64 -12.07
N GLN A 51 -6.12 20.99 -11.85
CA GLN A 51 -6.49 22.22 -11.13
C GLN A 51 -6.08 22.17 -9.66
N TYR A 52 -6.31 21.04 -8.99
CA TYR A 52 -5.86 20.81 -7.63
C TYR A 52 -4.34 20.96 -7.50
N TRP A 53 -3.59 20.39 -8.45
CA TRP A 53 -2.14 20.51 -8.49
C TRP A 53 -1.68 21.96 -8.71
N ILE A 54 -2.28 22.67 -9.68
CA ILE A 54 -1.98 24.08 -9.93
C ILE A 54 -2.25 24.93 -8.68
N ASN A 55 -3.37 24.70 -8.00
CA ASN A 55 -3.73 25.42 -6.78
C ASN A 55 -2.76 25.11 -5.62
N LYS A 56 -2.34 23.85 -5.46
CA LYS A 56 -1.31 23.47 -4.49
C LYS A 56 0.05 24.10 -4.81
N CYS A 57 0.46 24.15 -6.08
CA CYS A 57 1.67 24.85 -6.48
C CYS A 57 1.60 26.36 -6.18
N LYS A 58 0.45 27.01 -6.41
CA LYS A 58 0.21 28.42 -6.06
C LYS A 58 0.27 28.66 -4.54
N GLU A 59 -0.30 27.76 -3.72
CA GLU A 59 -0.19 27.84 -2.25
C GLU A 59 1.26 27.71 -1.77
N ILE A 60 2.01 26.75 -2.31
CA ILE A 60 3.43 26.56 -1.99
C ILE A 60 4.26 27.79 -2.37
N TYR A 61 3.94 28.45 -3.49
CA TYR A 61 4.60 29.68 -3.91
C TYR A 61 4.26 30.88 -3.03
N ARG A 62 2.97 31.07 -2.66
CA ARG A 62 2.54 32.11 -1.71
C ARG A 62 3.16 31.93 -0.33
N TYR A 63 3.46 30.69 0.07
CA TYR A 63 4.17 30.40 1.32
C TYR A 63 5.67 30.75 1.26
N ARG A 64 6.28 30.73 0.06
CA ARG A 64 7.69 31.13 -0.15
C ARG A 64 7.90 32.64 -0.13
N GLU A 65 6.93 33.45 -0.57
CA GLU A 65 7.02 34.91 -0.51
C GLU A 65 6.88 35.50 0.91
N LYS A 66 6.33 34.74 1.86
CA LYS A 66 6.15 35.19 3.26
C LYS A 66 7.38 34.99 4.16
N LYS A 67 8.52 34.51 3.64
CA LYS A 67 9.80 34.52 4.37
C LYS A 67 10.65 35.72 3.92
N PRO A 68 11.17 36.56 4.84
CA PRO A 68 12.01 37.68 4.46
C PRO A 68 13.38 37.13 4.06
N VAL A 69 13.68 37.15 2.76
CA VAL A 69 15.04 36.92 2.25
C VAL A 69 15.56 38.25 1.69
N ARG A 70 16.77 38.59 2.13
CA ARG A 70 17.50 39.83 1.85
C ARG A 70 17.56 40.14 0.36
N LYS A 71 17.42 41.44 0.04
CA LYS A 71 17.54 42.07 -1.27
C LYS A 71 18.70 41.48 -2.09
N PHE A 72 18.36 40.87 -3.22
CA PHE A 72 19.21 40.86 -4.41
C PHE A 72 18.36 41.27 -5.61
N SER A 73 19.02 42.01 -6.49
CA SER A 73 18.52 42.90 -7.54
C SER A 73 17.58 42.25 -8.55
N GLU A 74 16.75 43.13 -9.12
CA GLU A 74 15.77 42.91 -10.16
C GLU A 74 16.29 42.12 -11.37
N GLN A 75 15.59 41.02 -11.68
CA GLN A 75 15.38 40.56 -13.05
C GLN A 75 14.04 39.84 -13.09
N LYS A 76 13.00 40.52 -13.59
CA LYS A 76 11.72 39.90 -13.93
C LYS A 76 11.96 38.91 -15.06
N SER A 77 12.03 37.62 -14.74
CA SER A 77 11.94 36.56 -15.75
C SER A 77 10.48 36.10 -15.81
N ASN A 78 9.87 36.25 -16.99
CA ASN A 78 8.60 35.61 -17.31
C ASN A 78 8.77 34.09 -17.15
N ILE A 79 8.22 33.53 -16.08
CA ILE A 79 8.29 32.09 -15.81
C ILE A 79 7.31 31.40 -16.77
N ASN A 80 7.84 30.88 -17.86
CA ASN A 80 7.08 30.10 -18.83
C ASN A 80 6.74 28.73 -18.23
N LEU A 81 5.53 28.59 -17.68
CA LEU A 81 5.04 27.38 -16.99
C LEU A 81 5.11 26.11 -17.85
N ARG A 82 5.09 26.23 -19.19
CA ARG A 82 5.29 25.09 -20.10
C ARG A 82 6.69 24.47 -20.00
N ARG A 83 7.72 25.27 -19.71
CA ARG A 83 9.12 24.81 -19.60
C ARG A 83 9.39 24.07 -18.27
N ILE A 84 8.59 24.34 -17.23
CA ILE A 84 8.65 23.62 -15.95
C ILE A 84 7.96 22.26 -16.07
N MET A 85 6.89 22.16 -16.86
CA MET A 85 6.19 20.89 -17.14
C MET A 85 7.08 19.86 -17.87
N GLN A 86 7.97 20.30 -18.77
CA GLN A 86 8.89 19.41 -19.49
C GLN A 86 10.07 18.90 -18.63
N ARG A 87 10.32 19.45 -17.43
CA ARG A 87 11.41 19.03 -16.53
C ARG A 87 10.97 18.15 -15.37
N SER A 88 9.67 18.03 -15.10
CA SER A 88 9.15 16.96 -14.26
C SER A 88 9.20 15.67 -15.07
N SER A 89 9.86 14.62 -14.56
CA SER A 89 9.92 13.27 -15.16
C SER A 89 8.57 12.54 -15.16
N ILE A 90 7.48 13.27 -15.39
CA ILE A 90 6.15 12.74 -15.64
C ILE A 90 5.86 13.10 -17.10
N ASP A 91 6.28 12.20 -17.97
CA ASP A 91 5.94 12.25 -19.38
C ASP A 91 4.50 11.71 -19.51
N PHE A 92 3.58 12.56 -19.98
CA PHE A 92 2.20 12.14 -20.26
C PHE A 92 2.00 11.81 -21.75
N ASP A 93 3.04 11.94 -22.59
CA ASP A 93 2.98 11.63 -24.03
C ASP A 93 3.27 10.15 -24.35
N GLU A 94 3.78 9.34 -23.42
CA GLU A 94 4.09 7.92 -23.66
C GLU A 94 2.86 6.97 -23.66
N SER A 95 1.64 7.49 -23.92
CA SER A 95 0.43 6.66 -24.11
C SER A 95 -0.17 6.71 -25.52
N GLU A 96 0.46 7.43 -26.45
CA GLU A 96 0.15 7.33 -27.88
C GLU A 96 1.18 6.44 -28.58
N MET A 97 1.07 5.10 -28.46
CA MET A 97 1.66 4.14 -29.40
C MET A 97 1.04 2.74 -29.17
N ILE A 98 -0.19 2.54 -29.64
CA ILE A 98 -0.56 1.36 -30.45
C ILE A 98 -1.58 1.85 -31.48
N GLU A 99 -1.11 2.61 -32.46
CA GLU A 99 -1.74 2.74 -33.77
C GLU A 99 -0.65 2.46 -34.80
N GLU A 100 -0.54 1.21 -35.24
CA GLU A 100 0.06 0.91 -36.53
C GLU A 100 -0.86 -0.04 -37.28
N GLY A 101 -1.21 0.39 -38.51
CA GLY A 101 -1.71 -0.45 -39.57
C GLY A 101 -3.19 -0.27 -39.89
N PHE A 102 -3.56 0.82 -40.56
CA PHE A 102 -4.30 0.75 -41.83
C PHE A 102 -4.13 2.07 -42.58
N GLU A 103 -3.43 2.00 -43.71
CA GLU A 103 -3.36 3.06 -44.71
C GLU A 103 -4.76 3.34 -45.26
N CYS A 104 -5.14 4.60 -45.33
CA CYS A 104 -6.21 5.04 -46.22
C CYS A 104 -5.58 6.03 -47.21
N THR A 105 -5.20 5.50 -48.37
CA THR A 105 -5.05 6.29 -49.58
C THR A 105 -6.45 6.73 -50.00
N ASP A 106 -6.73 8.03 -49.97
CA ASP A 106 -6.99 8.76 -51.21
C ASP A 106 -7.18 10.26 -50.92
N SER A 107 -6.42 11.00 -51.70
CA SER A 107 -6.34 12.44 -51.84
C SER A 107 -7.64 13.12 -52.27
N PHE A 108 -7.98 14.26 -51.66
CA PHE A 108 -8.52 15.45 -52.34
C PHE A 108 -8.09 16.70 -51.59
N GLY A 109 -7.46 17.64 -52.31
CA GLY A 109 -6.85 18.86 -51.77
C GLY A 109 -7.70 20.13 -51.94
N MET A 110 -7.00 21.27 -51.75
CA MET A 110 -7.42 22.69 -51.83
C MET A 110 -8.06 23.23 -50.54
N ASP A 111 -7.77 24.44 -50.02
CA ASP A 111 -6.90 25.55 -50.44
C ASP A 111 -6.67 26.47 -49.21
N GLU A 112 -5.69 27.36 -49.28
CA GLU A 112 -5.36 28.37 -48.25
C GLU A 112 -6.41 29.49 -48.10
N GLY A 113 -6.45 30.16 -46.94
CA GLY A 113 -7.18 31.41 -46.76
C GLY A 113 -7.04 32.04 -45.38
N ASP A 114 -6.28 33.15 -45.31
CA ASP A 114 -6.19 34.12 -44.20
C ASP A 114 -7.56 34.71 -43.80
N GLY A 115 -7.78 35.04 -42.52
CA GLY A 115 -8.95 35.83 -42.12
C GLY A 115 -9.13 36.07 -40.62
N ASN A 116 -9.29 37.34 -40.25
CA ASN A 116 -9.44 37.89 -38.91
C ASN A 116 -10.66 37.39 -38.08
N PHE A 117 -10.43 37.44 -36.76
CA PHE A 117 -11.33 37.68 -35.62
C PHE A 117 -12.81 38.00 -35.91
N GLU A 118 -13.73 37.18 -35.36
CA GLU A 118 -15.01 37.66 -34.82
C GLU A 118 -15.32 37.02 -33.46
N THR A 119 -15.41 37.89 -32.45
CA THR A 119 -15.91 37.68 -31.09
C THR A 119 -17.39 37.33 -31.07
N PHE A 120 -17.78 36.28 -30.32
CA PHE A 120 -19.15 36.06 -29.82
C PHE A 120 -19.12 35.16 -28.56
N PRO A 121 -20.15 35.21 -27.70
CA PRO A 121 -20.37 36.19 -26.64
C PRO A 121 -19.95 35.62 -25.27
N GLU A 122 -19.71 36.51 -24.31
CA GLU A 122 -19.69 36.17 -22.88
C GLU A 122 -21.03 35.51 -22.52
N LEU A 123 -20.99 34.20 -22.22
CA LEU A 123 -22.07 33.55 -21.51
C LEU A 123 -21.92 33.92 -20.03
N ASP A 124 -22.72 34.91 -19.61
CA ASP A 124 -22.98 35.25 -18.22
C ASP A 124 -23.47 34.00 -17.47
N PHE A 125 -22.60 33.43 -16.64
CA PHE A 125 -22.93 32.33 -15.73
C PHE A 125 -23.55 32.83 -14.41
N GLU A 126 -24.13 34.03 -14.38
CA GLU A 126 -24.83 34.55 -13.20
C GLU A 126 -26.28 34.08 -13.06
N ASN A 127 -26.81 33.31 -14.01
CA ASN A 127 -28.14 32.70 -13.91
C ASN A 127 -28.13 31.18 -14.21
N ILE A 128 -27.20 30.44 -13.60
CA ILE A 128 -27.50 29.03 -13.32
C ILE A 128 -28.40 29.03 -12.08
N ASP A 129 -29.68 28.77 -12.31
CA ASP A 129 -30.65 28.51 -11.25
C ASP A 129 -30.16 27.36 -10.38
N VAL A 130 -29.65 27.69 -9.20
CA VAL A 130 -29.08 26.76 -8.22
C VAL A 130 -30.15 25.80 -7.69
N HIS A 131 -31.44 26.07 -7.97
CA HIS A 131 -32.54 25.18 -7.60
C HIS A 131 -32.80 24.01 -8.56
N SER A 132 -32.15 23.96 -9.74
CA SER A 132 -32.27 22.80 -10.64
C SER A 132 -31.13 21.78 -10.51
N LEU A 133 -30.18 21.99 -9.59
CA LEU A 133 -29.19 20.98 -9.19
C LEU A 133 -29.67 20.08 -8.05
N ASP A 134 -30.80 20.41 -7.42
CA ASP A 134 -31.38 19.62 -6.32
C ASP A 134 -32.09 18.34 -6.78
N GLU A 135 -32.38 18.17 -8.07
CA GLU A 135 -32.95 16.92 -8.59
C GLU A 135 -31.89 15.85 -8.93
N CYS A 136 -30.59 16.18 -8.88
CA CYS A 136 -29.50 15.22 -9.08
C CYS A 136 -28.67 14.95 -7.80
N THR A 137 -29.01 15.58 -6.68
CA THR A 137 -28.54 15.25 -5.32
C THR A 137 -29.47 14.26 -4.60
N SER A 138 -30.58 13.84 -5.21
CA SER A 138 -31.61 13.00 -4.58
C SER A 138 -31.35 11.47 -4.59
N VAL A 139 -30.18 11.00 -5.03
CA VAL A 139 -29.73 9.60 -4.78
C VAL A 139 -28.65 9.51 -3.70
N LEU A 140 -28.37 10.62 -3.00
CA LEU A 140 -27.77 10.60 -1.66
C LEU A 140 -28.85 10.72 -0.59
N SER A 141 -29.99 10.05 -0.79
CA SER A 141 -30.70 9.56 0.37
C SER A 141 -29.71 8.69 1.15
N ASP A 142 -29.66 8.90 2.46
CA ASP A 142 -29.28 7.86 3.40
C ASP A 142 -30.27 6.71 3.16
N GLY A 143 -30.06 5.96 2.07
CA GLY A 143 -30.83 4.79 1.71
C GLY A 143 -30.63 3.89 2.90
N LYS A 144 -31.68 3.81 3.75
CA LYS A 144 -31.66 3.11 5.02
C LYS A 144 -31.04 1.75 4.75
N GLU A 145 -29.76 1.60 5.11
CA GLU A 145 -29.09 0.30 5.02
C GLU A 145 -29.99 -0.66 5.80
N GLU A 146 -30.52 -1.66 5.12
CA GLU A 146 -31.51 -2.56 5.70
C GLU A 146 -30.90 -3.23 6.94
N LEU A 147 -31.63 -3.23 8.05
CA LEU A 147 -31.19 -3.91 9.27
C LEU A 147 -31.30 -5.41 9.06
N VAL A 148 -30.16 -6.05 8.91
CA VAL A 148 -30.05 -7.48 8.57
C VAL A 148 -29.74 -8.35 9.80
N TYR A 149 -29.18 -7.75 10.85
CA TYR A 149 -29.01 -8.41 12.14
C TYR A 149 -29.12 -7.41 13.29
N TYR A 150 -29.79 -7.83 14.37
CA TYR A 150 -30.00 -7.01 15.55
C TYR A 150 -29.86 -7.86 16.82
N ASN A 151 -28.98 -7.45 17.73
CA ASN A 151 -28.83 -8.06 19.05
C ASN A 151 -28.83 -6.96 20.13
N PRO A 152 -29.94 -6.79 20.88
CA PRO A 152 -30.10 -5.73 21.87
C PRO A 152 -29.57 -6.07 23.27
N ARG A 153 -28.90 -7.22 23.44
CA ARG A 153 -28.53 -7.74 24.78
C ARG A 153 -27.06 -8.15 24.83
N LEU A 154 -26.16 -7.23 24.48
CA LEU A 154 -24.74 -7.38 24.73
C LEU A 154 -24.43 -7.11 26.22
N ILE A 155 -24.58 -8.13 27.06
CA ILE A 155 -24.34 -8.00 28.51
C ILE A 155 -22.89 -8.42 28.84
N ARG A 156 -22.22 -7.67 29.73
CA ARG A 156 -20.89 -7.95 30.32
C ARG A 156 -19.69 -7.82 29.35
N LEU A 157 -19.61 -6.71 28.61
CA LEU A 157 -18.40 -6.38 27.84
C LEU A 157 -17.27 -5.96 28.79
N HIS A 158 -16.12 -6.61 28.65
CA HIS A 158 -14.89 -6.33 29.39
C HIS A 158 -13.69 -6.63 28.49
N ALA A 159 -12.50 -6.16 28.86
CA ALA A 159 -11.29 -6.43 28.09
C ALA A 159 -11.02 -7.94 27.99
N GLY A 160 -10.69 -8.42 26.78
CA GLY A 160 -10.50 -9.85 26.49
C GLY A 160 -11.73 -10.53 25.87
N VAL A 161 -12.90 -9.88 25.87
CA VAL A 161 -14.07 -10.35 25.09
C VAL A 161 -13.88 -9.96 23.63
N SER A 162 -14.26 -10.83 22.70
CA SER A 162 -14.37 -10.55 21.28
C SER A 162 -15.76 -10.85 20.74
N LEU A 163 -16.14 -10.09 19.71
CA LEU A 163 -17.32 -10.32 18.88
C LEU A 163 -16.86 -10.60 17.45
N THR A 164 -17.24 -11.75 16.90
CA THR A 164 -16.94 -12.15 15.52
C THR A 164 -18.22 -12.17 14.71
N VAL A 165 -18.30 -11.32 13.69
CA VAL A 165 -19.39 -11.27 12.72
C VAL A 165 -18.94 -11.99 11.46
N ASN A 166 -19.59 -13.10 11.16
CA ASN A 166 -19.44 -13.85 9.92
C ASN A 166 -20.67 -13.61 9.03
N GLY A 167 -20.49 -13.63 7.72
CA GLY A 167 -21.58 -13.50 6.75
C GLY A 167 -21.11 -13.67 5.33
N ILE A 168 -22.02 -13.47 4.37
CA ILE A 168 -21.75 -13.48 2.93
C ILE A 168 -22.11 -12.11 2.37
N THR A 169 -21.20 -11.47 1.66
CA THR A 169 -21.53 -10.23 0.94
C THR A 169 -22.40 -10.54 -0.27
N LYS A 170 -23.43 -9.73 -0.54
CA LYS A 170 -24.26 -9.89 -1.75
C LYS A 170 -23.44 -9.70 -3.05
N PRO A 171 -23.91 -10.24 -4.20
CA PRO A 171 -23.24 -10.06 -5.50
C PRO A 171 -23.10 -8.61 -5.95
N TYR A 172 -24.00 -7.74 -5.48
CA TYR A 172 -24.04 -6.30 -5.74
C TYR A 172 -23.65 -5.46 -4.52
N CYS A 173 -22.97 -6.06 -3.53
CA CYS A 173 -22.63 -5.38 -2.28
C CYS A 173 -21.81 -4.10 -2.55
N GLU A 174 -22.39 -2.96 -2.20
CA GLU A 174 -21.75 -1.64 -2.26
C GLU A 174 -21.12 -1.31 -0.90
N ARG A 175 -21.90 -1.49 0.17
CA ARG A 175 -21.46 -1.27 1.55
C ARG A 175 -22.31 -2.05 2.55
N PHE A 176 -21.74 -2.25 3.73
CA PHE A 176 -22.48 -2.72 4.90
C PHE A 176 -21.88 -2.09 6.15
N SER A 177 -22.59 -2.11 7.26
CA SER A 177 -22.10 -1.56 8.52
C SER A 177 -22.30 -2.52 9.70
N ILE A 178 -21.32 -2.56 10.60
CA ILE A 178 -21.39 -3.20 11.90
C ILE A 178 -21.30 -2.08 12.94
N ASN A 179 -22.33 -1.95 13.78
CA ASN A 179 -22.48 -0.87 14.73
C ASN A 179 -22.55 -1.42 16.16
N LEU A 180 -21.67 -0.92 17.03
CA LEU A 180 -21.75 -1.09 18.48
C LEU A 180 -22.45 0.12 19.07
N VAL A 181 -23.69 -0.07 19.52
CA VAL A 181 -24.61 0.99 19.94
C VAL A 181 -24.73 1.04 21.47
N ILE A 182 -24.71 2.25 21.99
CA ILE A 182 -24.99 2.59 23.39
C ILE A 182 -26.47 2.95 23.49
N GLU A 183 -27.20 2.31 24.40
CA GLU A 183 -28.64 2.49 24.59
C GLU A 183 -28.96 3.74 25.44
N ASN A 184 -28.37 4.88 25.07
CA ASN A 184 -28.72 6.19 25.62
C ASN A 184 -29.80 6.88 24.76
N SER A 185 -30.27 8.05 25.19
CA SER A 185 -31.34 8.79 24.51
C SER A 185 -31.09 9.06 23.01
N SER A 186 -29.83 9.18 22.60
CA SER A 186 -29.43 9.45 21.21
C SER A 186 -29.00 8.22 20.42
N ARG A 187 -29.02 7.02 21.01
CA ARG A 187 -28.51 5.77 20.42
C ARG A 187 -27.11 5.95 19.82
N ASP A 188 -26.19 6.45 20.64
CA ASP A 188 -24.82 6.73 20.19
C ASP A 188 -24.12 5.47 19.68
N ILE A 189 -23.24 5.62 18.70
CA ILE A 189 -22.46 4.54 18.11
C ILE A 189 -21.03 4.64 18.62
N ALA A 190 -20.63 3.74 19.52
CA ALA A 190 -19.28 3.66 20.06
C ALA A 190 -18.25 3.25 19.00
N LEU A 191 -18.65 2.33 18.11
CA LEU A 191 -17.85 1.88 16.98
C LEU A 191 -18.75 1.59 15.79
N HIS A 192 -18.52 2.30 14.69
CA HIS A 192 -19.07 2.04 13.37
C HIS A 192 -17.98 1.45 12.50
N ILE A 193 -18.16 0.26 11.96
CA ILE A 193 -17.28 -0.35 10.96
C ILE A 193 -18.06 -0.42 9.65
N ASN A 194 -17.59 0.26 8.60
CA ASN A 194 -18.29 0.35 7.33
C ASN A 194 -17.37 0.03 6.15
N PRO A 195 -17.29 -1.25 5.74
CA PRO A 195 -16.66 -1.64 4.49
C PRO A 195 -17.40 -1.06 3.28
N ARG A 196 -16.64 -0.40 2.39
CA ARG A 196 -17.15 0.14 1.13
C ARG A 196 -16.41 -0.53 -0.02
N LEU A 197 -17.04 -1.52 -0.64
CA LEU A 197 -16.40 -2.45 -1.56
C LEU A 197 -15.90 -1.79 -2.86
N PRO A 198 -16.65 -0.89 -3.53
CA PRO A 198 -16.18 -0.22 -4.74
C PRO A 198 -14.94 0.64 -4.50
N GLN A 199 -14.85 1.29 -3.33
CA GLN A 199 -13.73 2.15 -2.99
C GLN A 199 -12.56 1.38 -2.37
N GLY A 200 -12.78 0.15 -1.93
CA GLY A 200 -11.74 -0.72 -1.39
C GLY A 200 -11.15 -0.23 -0.06
N TYR A 201 -11.99 0.28 0.85
CA TYR A 201 -11.57 0.62 2.20
C TYR A 201 -12.67 0.34 3.23
N ILE A 202 -12.30 0.35 4.51
CA ILE A 202 -13.21 0.19 5.64
C ILE A 202 -13.13 1.45 6.50
N VAL A 203 -14.23 2.17 6.61
CA VAL A 203 -14.34 3.32 7.52
C VAL A 203 -14.55 2.82 8.94
N ARG A 204 -13.86 3.44 9.90
CA ARG A 204 -14.17 3.33 11.32
C ARG A 204 -14.48 4.72 11.89
N ASN A 205 -15.54 4.83 12.68
CA ASN A 205 -15.93 6.08 13.29
C ASN A 205 -16.77 5.84 14.57
N SER A 206 -17.10 6.92 15.26
CA SER A 206 -18.10 6.99 16.33
C SER A 206 -19.16 8.02 15.98
N LYS A 207 -20.37 7.87 16.52
CA LYS A 207 -21.48 8.81 16.34
C LYS A 207 -22.05 9.21 17.70
N VAL A 208 -22.08 10.50 18.00
CA VAL A 208 -22.57 11.04 19.29
C VAL A 208 -23.67 12.05 19.00
N HIS A 209 -24.83 11.91 19.63
CA HIS A 209 -25.98 12.80 19.43
C HIS A 209 -26.34 13.00 17.95
N GLY A 210 -26.27 11.93 17.16
CA GLY A 210 -26.56 11.99 15.72
C GLY A 210 -25.42 12.55 14.85
N ILE A 211 -24.31 12.99 15.43
CA ILE A 211 -23.18 13.62 14.72
C ILE A 211 -22.01 12.63 14.62
N TRP A 212 -21.48 12.46 13.40
CA TRP A 212 -20.29 11.63 13.15
C TRP A 212 -19.02 12.34 13.59
N GLY A 213 -18.08 11.61 14.19
CA GLY A 213 -16.74 12.09 14.48
C GLY A 213 -15.79 12.00 13.27
N ASP A 214 -14.48 12.01 13.55
CA ASP A 214 -13.45 11.90 12.52
C ASP A 214 -13.34 10.47 11.94
N GLU A 215 -13.46 10.34 10.62
CA GLU A 215 -13.37 9.04 9.93
C GLU A 215 -11.92 8.50 9.88
N GLU A 216 -11.73 7.24 10.31
CA GLU A 216 -10.48 6.51 10.12
C GLU A 216 -10.58 5.55 8.93
N LYS A 217 -9.74 5.77 7.90
CA LYS A 217 -9.76 5.00 6.63
C LYS A 217 -8.50 4.19 6.40
N ALA A 218 -7.36 4.68 6.90
CA ALA A 218 -6.06 4.05 6.67
C ALA A 218 -6.00 2.65 7.30
N SER A 219 -5.36 1.72 6.60
CA SER A 219 -5.04 0.38 7.10
C SER A 219 -3.69 -0.06 6.51
N PRO A 220 -2.85 -0.76 7.29
CA PRO A 220 -1.61 -1.34 6.79
C PRO A 220 -1.85 -2.58 5.91
N LEU A 221 -3.09 -3.06 5.81
CA LEU A 221 -3.47 -4.19 4.96
C LEU A 221 -4.27 -3.75 3.73
N PRO A 222 -4.08 -4.44 2.59
CA PRO A 222 -4.95 -4.25 1.45
C PRO A 222 -6.38 -4.70 1.78
N PHE A 223 -7.35 -4.09 1.12
CA PHE A 223 -8.75 -4.49 1.23
C PHE A 223 -8.94 -5.93 0.75
N ASN A 224 -9.44 -6.79 1.64
CA ASN A 224 -9.54 -8.24 1.43
C ASN A 224 -10.99 -8.77 1.48
N LEU A 225 -11.98 -7.87 1.36
CA LEU A 225 -13.38 -8.23 1.18
C LEU A 225 -13.73 -8.21 -0.31
N LYS A 226 -14.60 -9.11 -0.73
CA LYS A 226 -15.03 -9.27 -2.13
C LYS A 226 -16.51 -9.56 -2.15
N ARG A 227 -17.22 -9.10 -3.19
CA ARG A 227 -18.63 -9.43 -3.44
C ARG A 227 -18.81 -10.94 -3.60
N ASP A 228 -19.97 -11.45 -3.21
CA ASP A 228 -20.33 -12.87 -3.27
C ASP A 228 -19.30 -13.79 -2.58
N ARG A 229 -18.69 -13.32 -1.47
CA ARG A 229 -17.75 -14.11 -0.67
C ARG A 229 -18.09 -14.05 0.80
N LYS A 230 -17.72 -15.12 1.50
CA LYS A 230 -17.73 -15.18 2.95
C LYS A 230 -16.73 -14.19 3.52
N PHE A 231 -17.12 -13.53 4.59
CA PHE A 231 -16.25 -12.69 5.39
C PHE A 231 -16.32 -13.07 6.87
N SER A 232 -15.26 -12.70 7.60
CA SER A 232 -15.20 -12.77 9.05
C SER A 232 -14.56 -11.49 9.59
N ILE A 233 -15.30 -10.72 10.39
CA ILE A 233 -14.81 -9.52 11.05
C ILE A 233 -14.87 -9.76 12.56
N GLN A 234 -13.70 -9.82 13.19
CA GLN A 234 -13.57 -9.99 14.64
C GLN A 234 -13.16 -8.67 15.29
N VAL A 235 -13.88 -8.27 16.33
CA VAL A 235 -13.65 -7.08 17.14
C VAL A 235 -13.32 -7.53 18.55
N LEU A 236 -12.06 -7.39 18.96
CA LEU A 236 -11.60 -7.62 20.32
C LEU A 236 -11.67 -6.32 21.12
N PHE A 237 -12.28 -6.39 22.29
CA PHE A 237 -12.34 -5.31 23.27
C PHE A 237 -11.07 -5.38 24.13
N THR A 238 -10.29 -4.31 24.15
CA THR A 238 -9.16 -4.12 25.09
C THR A 238 -9.45 -2.94 26.00
N GLU A 239 -8.60 -2.68 26.98
CA GLU A 239 -8.81 -1.53 27.88
C GLU A 239 -8.70 -0.17 27.17
N VAL A 240 -7.90 -0.07 26.10
CA VAL A 240 -7.59 1.22 25.46
C VAL A 240 -8.19 1.38 24.05
N CYS A 241 -8.51 0.27 23.37
CA CYS A 241 -8.99 0.30 22.00
C CYS A 241 -9.79 -0.96 21.61
N TYR A 242 -10.45 -0.90 20.47
CA TYR A 242 -10.90 -2.07 19.73
C TYR A 242 -9.78 -2.56 18.80
N MET A 243 -9.50 -3.86 18.80
CA MET A 243 -8.64 -4.49 17.81
C MET A 243 -9.51 -5.22 16.79
N ILE A 244 -9.39 -4.83 15.51
CA ILE A 244 -10.28 -5.29 14.44
C ILE A 244 -9.48 -6.13 13.46
N SER A 245 -9.92 -7.36 13.20
CA SER A 245 -9.37 -8.25 12.17
C SER A 245 -10.40 -8.53 11.09
N VAL A 246 -9.91 -8.70 9.86
CA VAL A 246 -10.72 -9.05 8.70
C VAL A 246 -10.13 -10.30 8.07
N ASN A 247 -10.94 -11.35 7.97
CA ASN A 247 -10.58 -12.66 7.44
C ASN A 247 -9.31 -13.26 8.07
N GLY A 248 -9.20 -13.20 9.40
CA GLY A 248 -8.09 -13.77 10.17
C GLY A 248 -6.80 -12.95 10.21
N TYR A 249 -6.79 -11.77 9.57
CA TYR A 249 -5.67 -10.83 9.61
C TYR A 249 -6.00 -9.61 10.46
N HIS A 250 -5.10 -9.22 11.37
CA HIS A 250 -5.25 -7.97 12.11
C HIS A 250 -5.24 -6.78 11.14
N PHE A 251 -6.35 -6.06 11.10
CA PHE A 251 -6.57 -4.97 10.16
C PHE A 251 -6.20 -3.63 10.77
N CYS A 252 -6.73 -3.29 11.95
CA CYS A 252 -6.39 -2.03 12.62
C CYS A 252 -6.75 -2.04 14.11
N LYS A 253 -6.31 -0.98 14.81
CA LYS A 253 -6.80 -0.58 16.12
C LYS A 253 -7.68 0.65 15.96
N PHE A 254 -8.76 0.75 16.74
CA PHE A 254 -9.58 1.95 16.86
C PHE A 254 -9.67 2.34 18.34
N SER A 255 -9.10 3.48 18.70
CA SER A 255 -9.09 3.94 20.10
C SER A 255 -10.50 4.15 20.62
N HIS A 256 -10.76 3.82 21.88
CA HIS A 256 -12.07 4.05 22.48
C HIS A 256 -12.36 5.56 22.53
N ARG A 257 -13.37 6.01 21.80
CA ARG A 257 -13.88 7.40 21.84
C ARG A 257 -15.08 7.53 22.79
N LEU A 258 -15.76 6.42 23.03
CA LEU A 258 -16.86 6.27 23.97
C LEU A 258 -16.59 5.05 24.87
N PRO A 259 -17.14 4.99 26.09
CA PRO A 259 -16.94 3.86 26.98
C PRO A 259 -17.53 2.58 26.38
N TYR A 260 -16.67 1.61 26.04
CA TYR A 260 -17.12 0.35 25.44
C TYR A 260 -18.02 -0.48 26.38
N ARG A 261 -17.98 -0.21 27.69
CA ARG A 261 -18.80 -0.88 28.72
C ARG A 261 -20.28 -0.51 28.63
N ASP A 262 -20.60 0.64 28.03
CA ASP A 262 -21.97 1.14 27.88
C ASP A 262 -22.64 0.62 26.59
N VAL A 263 -21.88 -0.08 25.75
CA VAL A 263 -22.40 -0.71 24.52
C VAL A 263 -23.37 -1.82 24.91
N GLY A 264 -24.64 -1.66 24.53
CA GLY A 264 -25.72 -2.62 24.82
C GLY A 264 -26.17 -3.41 23.59
N THR A 265 -25.92 -2.89 22.38
CA THR A 265 -26.54 -3.40 21.16
C THR A 265 -25.55 -3.56 20.01
N LEU A 266 -25.67 -4.67 19.26
CA LEU A 266 -25.03 -4.88 17.97
C LEU A 266 -26.06 -4.76 16.85
N GLU A 267 -25.83 -3.84 15.93
CA GLU A 267 -26.62 -3.72 14.70
C GLU A 267 -25.74 -3.98 13.48
N VAL A 268 -26.19 -4.85 12.57
CA VAL A 268 -25.55 -5.04 11.27
C VAL A 268 -26.54 -4.64 10.18
N LYS A 269 -26.08 -3.82 9.24
CA LYS A 269 -26.91 -3.25 8.17
C LYS A 269 -26.26 -3.39 6.79
N GLY A 270 -27.06 -3.39 5.73
CA GLY A 270 -26.59 -3.28 4.34
C GLY A 270 -26.49 -4.61 3.59
N ASP A 271 -25.62 -4.66 2.58
CA ASP A 271 -25.68 -5.67 1.51
C ASP A 271 -25.00 -7.02 1.85
N ILE A 272 -25.50 -7.69 2.88
CA ILE A 272 -24.97 -8.98 3.36
C ILE A 272 -26.09 -9.97 3.70
N ASP A 273 -25.78 -11.27 3.63
CA ASP A 273 -26.64 -12.41 3.98
C ASP A 273 -25.92 -13.36 4.96
N ASP A 274 -26.64 -14.35 5.49
CA ASP A 274 -26.12 -15.45 6.34
C ASP A 274 -25.30 -14.98 7.55
N ILE A 275 -25.80 -13.96 8.25
CA ILE A 275 -25.09 -13.36 9.38
C ILE A 275 -25.09 -14.29 10.58
N LYS A 276 -23.89 -14.60 11.06
CA LYS A 276 -23.66 -15.30 12.33
C LYS A 276 -22.76 -14.46 13.21
N VAL A 277 -23.21 -14.18 14.43
CA VAL A 277 -22.41 -13.46 15.43
C VAL A 277 -22.03 -14.41 16.54
N GLU A 278 -20.74 -14.48 16.84
CA GLU A 278 -20.19 -15.27 17.93
C GLU A 278 -19.51 -14.35 18.93
N ARG A 279 -19.73 -14.62 20.22
CA ARG A 279 -19.05 -13.94 21.31
C ARG A 279 -18.12 -14.94 21.99
N MET A 280 -16.88 -14.55 22.22
CA MET A 280 -15.88 -15.41 22.87
C MET A 280 -14.97 -14.60 23.78
N GLU A 281 -14.61 -15.15 24.94
CA GLU A 281 -13.42 -14.71 25.67
C GLU A 281 -12.19 -15.28 24.97
N VAL A 282 -11.28 -14.40 24.57
CA VAL A 282 -10.08 -14.80 23.84
C VAL A 282 -8.86 -14.58 24.71
N GLN A 283 -7.98 -15.58 24.74
CA GLN A 283 -6.65 -15.44 25.30
C GLN A 283 -5.64 -14.94 24.27
N ASN A 284 -5.97 -15.09 22.98
CA ASN A 284 -5.11 -14.76 21.86
C ASN A 284 -5.93 -14.21 20.69
N TYR A 285 -5.39 -13.19 20.00
CA TYR A 285 -6.02 -12.55 18.86
C TYR A 285 -4.99 -12.24 17.76
N PRO A 286 -5.36 -12.25 16.47
CA PRO A 286 -6.68 -12.62 15.94
C PRO A 286 -6.91 -14.12 15.94
N GLU A 287 -8.17 -14.51 15.87
CA GLU A 287 -8.55 -15.88 15.53
C GLU A 287 -8.09 -16.20 14.10
N ARG A 288 -7.33 -17.29 13.93
CA ARG A 288 -6.74 -17.65 12.65
C ARG A 288 -7.68 -18.53 11.85
N LEU A 289 -8.10 -18.04 10.69
CA LEU A 289 -8.74 -18.85 9.66
C LEU A 289 -7.69 -19.74 8.96
N PRO A 290 -8.08 -20.86 8.32
CA PRO A 290 -7.15 -21.79 7.67
C PRO A 290 -6.11 -21.12 6.77
N GLN A 291 -6.52 -20.13 5.97
CA GLN A 291 -5.66 -19.37 5.05
C GLN A 291 -4.71 -18.36 5.73
N THR A 292 -4.89 -18.12 7.03
CA THR A 292 -4.08 -17.18 7.84
C THR A 292 -3.26 -17.88 8.91
N LYS A 293 -3.31 -19.22 8.94
CA LYS A 293 -2.48 -20.00 9.86
C LYS A 293 -1.00 -19.79 9.53
N PRO A 294 -0.13 -19.68 10.54
CA PRO A 294 1.29 -19.57 10.30
C PRO A 294 1.84 -20.75 9.49
N ALA A 295 2.70 -20.46 8.52
CA ALA A 295 3.36 -21.45 7.70
C ALA A 295 4.66 -21.92 8.38
N ALA A 296 4.94 -23.22 8.37
CA ALA A 296 6.22 -23.72 8.87
C ALA A 296 7.35 -23.27 7.93
N ILE A 297 8.34 -22.55 8.46
CA ILE A 297 9.54 -22.17 7.71
C ILE A 297 10.39 -23.43 7.51
N LYS A 298 10.70 -23.72 6.25
CA LYS A 298 11.49 -24.89 5.87
C LYS A 298 12.92 -24.74 6.38
N LEU A 299 13.47 -25.86 6.86
CA LEU A 299 14.91 -25.98 7.12
C LEU A 299 15.63 -26.21 5.80
N GLY A 300 16.45 -25.24 5.41
CA GLY A 300 17.28 -25.28 4.22
C GLY A 300 18.57 -26.06 4.41
N LEU A 301 19.16 -26.48 3.29
CA LEU A 301 20.56 -26.89 3.25
C LEU A 301 21.47 -25.70 3.67
N PRO A 302 22.71 -25.97 4.11
CA PRO A 302 23.67 -24.90 4.37
C PRO A 302 23.81 -23.99 3.15
N LEU A 303 23.93 -22.68 3.37
CA LEU A 303 24.00 -21.70 2.28
C LEU A 303 25.15 -22.02 1.29
N LYS A 304 26.28 -22.53 1.77
CA LYS A 304 27.39 -23.03 0.92
C LYS A 304 26.93 -24.05 -0.13
N ALA A 305 26.10 -25.03 0.24
CA ALA A 305 25.60 -26.04 -0.70
C ALA A 305 24.61 -25.45 -1.72
N ILE A 306 23.89 -24.38 -1.34
CA ILE A 306 23.00 -23.65 -2.23
C ILE A 306 23.81 -22.84 -3.27
N TYR A 307 24.97 -22.31 -2.88
CA TYR A 307 25.80 -21.46 -3.75
C TYR A 307 26.90 -22.22 -4.53
N GLN A 308 27.29 -23.44 -4.12
CA GLN A 308 28.32 -24.25 -4.80
C GLN A 308 27.81 -24.99 -6.06
N GLY A 309 26.51 -24.92 -6.37
CA GLY A 309 25.92 -25.64 -7.50
C GLY A 309 26.08 -25.01 -8.90
N ASN A 310 26.90 -23.97 -9.10
CA ASN A 310 27.13 -23.34 -10.42
C ASN A 310 28.38 -22.42 -10.43
N PHE A 311 29.57 -22.96 -10.21
CA PHE A 311 30.82 -22.22 -10.48
C PHE A 311 31.81 -23.12 -11.22
N ASP A 312 31.94 -22.93 -12.54
CA ASP A 312 33.16 -23.30 -13.28
C ASP A 312 34.25 -22.31 -12.88
N GLU A 313 35.36 -22.84 -12.36
CA GLU A 313 36.40 -22.15 -11.61
C GLU A 313 37.41 -21.37 -12.49
N GLY A 314 36.95 -20.71 -13.55
CA GLY A 314 37.87 -20.08 -14.51
C GLY A 314 37.26 -18.94 -15.32
N ASP A 315 36.94 -17.82 -14.67
CA ASP A 315 37.10 -16.47 -15.26
C ASP A 315 36.85 -15.40 -14.20
N GLY A 316 37.75 -14.43 -14.06
CA GLY A 316 37.65 -13.35 -13.09
C GLY A 316 36.50 -12.37 -13.37
N ASP A 317 35.94 -11.81 -12.29
CA ASP A 317 35.18 -10.54 -12.25
C ASP A 317 33.83 -10.41 -12.99
N ALA A 318 33.13 -11.49 -13.31
CA ALA A 318 31.71 -11.40 -13.64
C ALA A 318 30.89 -12.50 -12.96
N ILE A 319 30.07 -12.13 -11.97
CA ILE A 319 29.05 -13.03 -11.39
C ILE A 319 28.13 -13.46 -12.52
N LYS A 320 28.36 -14.67 -13.04
CA LYS A 320 27.51 -15.27 -14.04
C LYS A 320 26.23 -15.76 -13.36
N VAL A 321 25.25 -14.84 -13.21
CA VAL A 321 23.86 -15.15 -12.86
C VAL A 321 23.40 -16.38 -13.67
N PRO A 322 22.79 -17.41 -13.07
CA PRO A 322 22.26 -18.55 -13.82
C PRO A 322 21.43 -18.07 -15.02
N ARG A 323 21.59 -18.66 -16.21
CA ARG A 323 20.89 -18.19 -17.43
C ARG A 323 19.37 -18.06 -17.22
N GLN A 324 18.80 -18.93 -16.38
CA GLN A 324 17.40 -18.91 -15.93
C GLN A 324 17.02 -17.71 -15.04
N TRP A 325 17.97 -17.06 -14.38
CA TRP A 325 17.79 -15.86 -13.55
C TRP A 325 18.23 -14.57 -14.27
N ARG A 326 18.90 -14.67 -15.42
CA ARG A 326 19.14 -13.54 -16.34
C ARG A 326 17.94 -13.20 -17.21
N ARG A 327 17.02 -14.14 -17.40
CA ARG A 327 15.76 -13.91 -18.10
C ARG A 327 14.72 -13.39 -17.10
N ILE A 328 14.69 -12.08 -16.90
CA ILE A 328 13.44 -11.41 -16.50
C ILE A 328 12.55 -11.41 -17.75
N THR A 329 11.90 -12.54 -18.03
CA THR A 329 10.89 -12.57 -19.10
C THR A 329 9.56 -12.22 -18.45
N MET A 330 8.99 -11.07 -18.79
CA MET A 330 7.55 -10.87 -18.62
C MET A 330 6.86 -11.93 -19.49
N PRO A 331 5.83 -12.66 -19.01
CA PRO A 331 5.08 -13.55 -19.88
C PRO A 331 4.41 -12.73 -20.98
N THR A 332 4.80 -12.94 -22.24
CA THR A 332 4.06 -12.39 -23.37
C THR A 332 2.70 -13.07 -23.44
N ARG A 333 1.66 -12.39 -23.95
CA ARG A 333 0.29 -12.96 -24.13
C ARG A 333 0.29 -14.33 -24.82
N VAL A 334 1.27 -14.59 -25.69
CA VAL A 334 1.46 -15.86 -26.40
C VAL A 334 1.95 -17.00 -25.48
N THR A 335 2.78 -16.70 -24.49
CA THR A 335 3.29 -17.68 -23.51
C THR A 335 2.21 -18.13 -22.51
N LEU A 336 1.27 -17.23 -22.20
CA LEU A 336 0.10 -17.51 -21.34
C LEU A 336 -0.93 -18.43 -22.01
N ALA A 337 -0.98 -18.48 -23.33
CA ALA A 337 -1.90 -19.35 -24.06
C ALA A 337 -1.41 -20.80 -24.19
N LEU A 338 -0.09 -21.01 -24.17
CA LEU A 338 0.56 -22.32 -24.39
C LEU A 338 0.88 -23.08 -23.09
N THR A 339 0.73 -22.44 -21.93
CA THR A 339 0.96 -23.03 -20.60
C THR A 339 -0.35 -23.16 -19.81
N ARG A 340 -1.39 -23.68 -20.47
CA ARG A 340 -2.60 -24.15 -19.78
C ARG A 340 -2.38 -25.56 -19.23
N ASP A 341 -1.40 -25.69 -18.34
CA ASP A 341 -1.44 -26.75 -17.32
C ASP A 341 -0.55 -26.42 -16.10
N LYS A 342 -1.21 -26.20 -14.97
CA LYS A 342 -0.75 -26.28 -13.57
C LYS A 342 0.57 -25.58 -13.16
N SER A 343 0.51 -24.30 -12.81
CA SER A 343 0.69 -23.78 -11.43
C SER A 343 1.05 -22.29 -11.38
N GLU A 344 0.19 -21.50 -10.74
CA GLU A 344 0.47 -20.16 -10.22
C GLU A 344 1.34 -20.25 -8.93
N GLU A 345 2.43 -21.02 -8.95
CA GLU A 345 3.33 -21.21 -7.80
C GLU A 345 4.41 -20.10 -7.77
N SER A 346 4.42 -19.24 -6.74
CA SER A 346 5.63 -18.67 -6.08
C SER A 346 5.45 -17.36 -5.31
N GLU A 347 4.27 -16.72 -5.21
CA GLU A 347 4.11 -15.51 -4.38
C GLU A 347 3.54 -15.86 -2.98
N ILE A 348 4.35 -15.66 -1.94
CA ILE A 348 3.92 -15.83 -0.54
C ILE A 348 3.06 -14.61 -0.15
N PRO A 349 1.80 -14.80 0.30
CA PRO A 349 0.92 -13.70 0.64
C PRO A 349 1.41 -12.94 1.87
N LEU A 350 1.18 -11.62 1.85
CA LEU A 350 1.42 -10.76 3.00
C LEU A 350 0.10 -10.39 3.70
N PRO A 351 0.09 -10.31 5.04
CA PRO A 351 1.23 -10.49 5.93
C PRO A 351 1.61 -11.96 6.09
N PHE A 352 2.92 -12.22 6.13
CA PHE A 352 3.45 -13.57 6.31
C PHE A 352 3.73 -13.83 7.79
N TYR A 353 3.25 -14.97 8.28
CA TYR A 353 3.57 -15.51 9.60
C TYR A 353 4.25 -16.87 9.40
N GLY A 354 5.53 -16.94 9.74
CA GLY A 354 6.33 -18.16 9.62
C GLY A 354 6.69 -18.72 10.99
N THR A 355 6.38 -19.98 11.27
CA THR A 355 6.82 -20.65 12.50
C THR A 355 8.19 -21.29 12.30
N LEU A 356 9.04 -21.14 13.30
CA LEU A 356 10.36 -21.75 13.36
C LEU A 356 10.30 -23.02 14.22
N PRO A 357 11.15 -24.03 13.94
CA PRO A 357 11.30 -25.17 14.84
C PRO A 357 11.78 -24.72 16.22
N LYS A 358 11.54 -25.52 17.26
CA LYS A 358 12.03 -25.22 18.62
C LYS A 358 13.56 -25.06 18.60
N GLY A 359 14.06 -23.96 19.19
CA GLY A 359 15.47 -23.60 19.10
C GLY A 359 15.92 -23.22 17.68
N GLY A 360 14.98 -22.82 16.81
CA GLY A 360 15.23 -22.62 15.38
C GLY A 360 16.13 -21.42 15.05
N PHE A 361 16.28 -20.45 15.96
CA PHE A 361 17.08 -19.24 15.70
C PHE A 361 18.29 -19.09 16.64
N THR A 362 18.96 -20.19 16.96
CA THR A 362 20.20 -20.24 17.75
C THR A 362 21.43 -19.74 16.98
N LEU A 363 22.59 -19.66 17.66
CA LEU A 363 23.88 -19.26 17.08
C LEU A 363 24.18 -19.99 15.77
N GLY A 364 24.56 -19.24 14.72
CA GLY A 364 24.89 -19.77 13.40
C GLY A 364 23.67 -20.06 12.50
N ARG A 365 22.45 -19.74 12.95
CA ARG A 365 21.25 -19.84 12.11
C ARG A 365 21.11 -18.61 11.22
N VAL A 366 20.65 -18.85 10.00
CA VAL A 366 20.38 -17.79 9.02
C VAL A 366 18.95 -17.86 8.54
N LEU A 367 18.22 -16.76 8.73
CA LEU A 367 16.94 -16.55 8.07
C LEU A 367 17.20 -15.88 6.72
N LYS A 368 16.94 -16.61 5.64
CA LYS A 368 17.00 -16.11 4.27
C LYS A 368 15.59 -15.68 3.84
N ILE A 369 15.49 -14.47 3.28
CA ILE A 369 14.25 -13.89 2.77
C ILE A 369 14.51 -13.41 1.35
N GLU A 370 13.74 -13.93 0.39
CA GLU A 370 13.80 -13.53 -1.01
C GLU A 370 12.49 -12.92 -1.47
N GLY A 371 12.61 -11.87 -2.28
CA GLY A 371 11.46 -11.17 -2.78
C GLY A 371 11.84 -10.00 -3.66
N ARG A 372 10.88 -9.09 -3.86
CA ARG A 372 11.09 -7.81 -4.53
C ARG A 372 10.38 -6.69 -3.81
N THR A 373 10.93 -5.49 -3.90
CA THR A 373 10.23 -4.28 -3.44
C THR A 373 9.10 -3.93 -4.41
N LYS A 374 8.03 -3.31 -3.91
CA LYS A 374 6.99 -2.73 -4.78
C LYS A 374 7.53 -1.50 -5.52
N LEU A 375 6.80 -1.04 -6.53
CA LEU A 375 7.21 0.11 -7.37
C LEU A 375 7.16 1.46 -6.64
N LEU A 376 6.33 1.57 -5.60
CA LEU A 376 6.19 2.78 -4.80
C LEU A 376 6.26 2.42 -3.32
N PRO A 377 7.41 1.91 -2.85
CA PRO A 377 7.51 1.42 -1.49
C PRO A 377 7.60 2.61 -0.54
N HIS A 378 6.78 2.60 0.51
CA HIS A 378 6.92 3.50 1.65
C HIS A 378 7.77 2.83 2.73
N SER A 379 7.42 1.59 3.08
CA SER A 379 8.15 0.80 4.06
C SER A 379 7.72 -0.66 4.06
N PHE A 380 8.61 -1.55 4.51
CA PHE A 380 8.22 -2.87 4.98
C PHE A 380 8.96 -3.19 6.28
N TYR A 381 8.57 -4.25 6.95
CA TYR A 381 9.30 -4.69 8.13
C TYR A 381 9.28 -6.20 8.30
N VAL A 382 10.30 -6.67 9.03
CA VAL A 382 10.49 -8.05 9.46
C VAL A 382 10.62 -8.05 10.97
N ASN A 383 9.77 -8.82 11.63
CA ASN A 383 9.83 -9.07 13.06
C ASN A 383 10.30 -10.50 13.30
N LEU A 384 11.29 -10.66 14.18
CA LEU A 384 11.60 -11.90 14.86
C LEU A 384 10.99 -11.81 16.25
N GLN A 385 9.95 -12.61 16.51
CA GLN A 385 9.08 -12.43 17.67
C GLN A 385 8.71 -13.77 18.33
N SER A 386 8.22 -13.68 19.56
CA SER A 386 7.66 -14.80 20.32
C SER A 386 6.14 -14.84 20.14
N GLY A 387 5.64 -15.85 19.45
CA GLY A 387 4.24 -16.04 19.12
C GLY A 387 3.82 -15.36 17.81
N CYS A 388 2.72 -15.87 17.25
CA CYS A 388 2.14 -15.38 16.01
C CYS A 388 0.90 -14.50 16.23
N HIS A 389 0.51 -14.24 17.48
CA HIS A 389 -0.64 -13.41 17.81
C HIS A 389 -0.25 -11.93 17.92
N VAL A 390 -1.24 -11.05 17.82
CA VAL A 390 -1.10 -9.59 17.94
C VAL A 390 -1.54 -9.10 19.31
N TRP A 391 -2.44 -9.84 19.96
CA TRP A 391 -2.83 -9.60 21.35
C TRP A 391 -2.89 -10.93 22.13
N PRO A 392 -2.27 -11.03 23.33
CA PRO A 392 -1.33 -10.06 23.90
C PRO A 392 -0.18 -9.73 22.94
N HIS A 393 0.37 -8.51 23.03
CA HIS A 393 1.38 -8.09 22.07
C HIS A 393 2.62 -8.98 22.22
N PRO A 394 3.13 -9.56 21.12
CA PRO A 394 4.28 -10.46 21.20
C PRO A 394 5.54 -9.68 21.60
N THR A 395 6.47 -10.33 22.29
CA THR A 395 7.83 -9.81 22.43
C THR A 395 8.49 -9.86 21.07
N VAL A 396 9.02 -8.73 20.59
CA VAL A 396 9.73 -8.63 19.31
C VAL A 396 11.21 -8.49 19.63
N ALA A 397 11.96 -9.58 19.52
CA ALA A 397 13.40 -9.59 19.81
C ALA A 397 14.19 -8.79 18.77
N PHE A 398 13.71 -8.74 17.53
CA PHE A 398 14.28 -7.92 16.48
C PHE A 398 13.20 -7.44 15.51
N HIS A 399 13.08 -6.12 15.38
CA HIS A 399 12.29 -5.45 14.37
C HIS A 399 13.24 -4.77 13.39
N LEU A 400 13.16 -5.12 12.11
CA LEU A 400 13.86 -4.46 11.02
C LEU A 400 12.85 -3.77 10.14
N ASN A 401 12.95 -2.45 9.98
CA ASN A 401 12.04 -1.64 9.18
C ASN A 401 12.79 -0.72 8.21
N PRO A 402 13.01 -1.19 6.97
CA PRO A 402 13.47 -0.32 5.88
C PRO A 402 12.39 0.72 5.54
N ARG A 403 12.74 2.00 5.68
CA ARG A 403 11.88 3.15 5.34
C ARG A 403 12.46 3.87 4.12
N PHE A 404 11.64 4.00 3.08
CA PHE A 404 12.04 4.61 1.81
C PHE A 404 11.69 6.10 1.86
N ALA A 405 12.70 6.96 1.76
CA ALA A 405 12.48 8.39 1.83
C ALA A 405 11.77 8.92 0.58
N LYS A 406 10.72 9.74 0.76
CA LYS A 406 10.14 10.56 -0.32
C LYS A 406 11.03 11.78 -0.55
N GLN A 407 12.11 11.67 -1.33
CA GLN A 407 12.96 12.83 -1.63
C GLN A 407 12.58 13.53 -2.93
N HIS A 408 12.56 14.87 -2.87
CA HIS A 408 12.35 15.77 -4.00
C HIS A 408 13.65 15.81 -4.83
N GLY A 409 13.70 15.06 -5.94
CA GLY A 409 14.77 15.17 -6.94
C GLY A 409 16.08 14.46 -6.59
N GLY A 410 16.12 13.13 -6.73
CA GLY A 410 17.35 12.34 -6.64
C GLY A 410 17.11 10.86 -6.91
N ILE A 411 18.18 10.12 -7.28
CA ILE A 411 18.17 8.68 -7.56
C ILE A 411 17.55 7.93 -6.38
N VAL A 412 16.55 7.10 -6.66
CA VAL A 412 15.90 6.25 -5.65
C VAL A 412 16.92 5.25 -5.10
N GLY A 413 17.41 5.46 -3.86
CA GLY A 413 18.45 4.59 -3.28
C GLY A 413 18.71 4.72 -1.79
N ARG A 414 18.48 5.90 -1.17
CA ARG A 414 18.67 6.05 0.28
C ARG A 414 17.48 5.48 1.06
N THR A 415 17.72 4.38 1.75
CA THR A 415 16.76 3.72 2.64
C THR A 415 17.28 3.84 4.07
N THR A 416 16.47 4.41 4.96
CA THR A 416 16.79 4.40 6.39
C THR A 416 16.41 3.05 6.97
N LEU A 417 17.40 2.33 7.48
CA LEU A 417 17.18 1.07 8.18
C LEU A 417 16.95 1.35 9.67
N VAL A 418 15.72 1.21 10.10
CA VAL A 418 15.34 1.32 11.50
C VAL A 418 15.33 -0.07 12.12
N ARG A 419 16.01 -0.23 13.26
CA ARG A 419 16.03 -1.47 14.02
C ARG A 419 15.62 -1.23 15.46
N ASN A 420 14.84 -2.12 16.02
CA ASN A 420 14.38 -2.00 17.40
C ASN A 420 14.03 -3.36 18.00
N ALA A 421 13.65 -3.37 19.28
CA ALA A 421 13.03 -4.49 19.96
C ALA A 421 11.82 -3.99 20.75
N TRP A 422 10.80 -4.84 20.86
CA TRP A 422 9.67 -4.65 21.75
C TRP A 422 9.80 -5.60 22.93
N MET A 423 9.96 -5.06 24.13
CA MET A 423 10.12 -5.79 25.37
C MET A 423 9.43 -5.02 26.49
N GLU A 424 8.96 -5.72 27.51
CA GLU A 424 8.37 -5.11 28.71
C GLU A 424 7.21 -4.14 28.39
N GLY A 425 6.45 -4.41 27.32
CA GLY A 425 5.27 -3.64 26.93
C GLY A 425 5.54 -2.35 26.15
N SER A 426 6.77 -2.11 25.69
CA SER A 426 7.08 -0.93 24.86
C SER A 426 8.20 -1.17 23.83
N TRP A 427 8.28 -0.28 22.84
CA TRP A 427 9.43 -0.21 21.94
C TRP A 427 10.64 0.39 22.67
N GLY A 428 11.82 -0.20 22.48
CA GLY A 428 13.07 0.40 22.95
C GLY A 428 13.53 1.60 22.12
N MET A 429 14.76 2.04 22.36
CA MET A 429 15.41 3.09 21.56
C MET A 429 15.68 2.61 20.12
N GLU A 430 15.31 3.38 19.10
CA GLU A 430 15.55 2.99 17.70
C GLU A 430 17.03 3.11 17.31
N ASP A 431 17.58 2.05 16.69
CA ASP A 431 18.88 2.08 16.03
C ASP A 431 18.67 2.42 14.55
N ARG A 432 19.16 3.58 14.12
CA ARG A 432 18.99 4.07 12.75
C ARG A 432 20.30 4.03 11.98
N SER A 433 20.25 3.54 10.75
CA SER A 433 21.38 3.63 9.83
C SER A 433 20.90 4.08 8.46
N ASP A 434 21.43 5.22 8.03
CA ASP A 434 21.24 5.74 6.68
C ASP A 434 22.31 5.13 5.78
N VAL A 435 22.00 3.96 5.22
CA VAL A 435 22.90 3.21 4.35
C VAL A 435 22.38 3.27 2.92
N ASP A 436 23.27 3.38 1.95
CA ASP A 436 22.88 3.15 0.56
C ASP A 436 22.56 1.66 0.39
N THR A 437 21.28 1.36 0.19
CA THR A 437 20.81 -0.03 0.09
C THR A 437 20.46 -0.35 -1.34
N GLU A 438 20.58 -1.62 -1.70
CA GLU A 438 20.10 -2.10 -2.99
C GLU A 438 18.58 -2.33 -3.04
N PHE A 439 17.84 -1.97 -1.97
CA PHE A 439 16.39 -1.89 -2.02
C PHE A 439 15.97 -0.74 -2.94
N ARG A 440 15.76 -1.07 -4.22
CA ARG A 440 15.27 -0.15 -5.25
C ARG A 440 13.88 -0.56 -5.69
N PRO A 441 12.95 0.36 -6.00
CA PRO A 441 11.60 0.00 -6.38
C PRO A 441 11.54 -1.01 -7.53
N GLY A 442 10.72 -2.04 -7.37
CA GLY A 442 10.55 -3.12 -8.34
C GLY A 442 11.71 -4.12 -8.43
N LYS A 443 12.85 -3.85 -7.77
CA LYS A 443 14.02 -4.74 -7.81
C LYS A 443 13.88 -5.89 -6.82
N ALA A 444 14.38 -7.05 -7.26
CA ALA A 444 14.54 -8.22 -6.41
C ALA A 444 15.62 -7.99 -5.35
N PHE A 445 15.50 -8.69 -4.23
CA PHE A 445 16.49 -8.71 -3.17
C PHE A 445 16.62 -10.10 -2.56
N SER A 446 17.80 -10.39 -2.03
CA SER A 446 18.07 -11.53 -1.16
C SER A 446 18.62 -10.98 0.17
N MET A 447 17.88 -11.17 1.25
CA MET A 447 18.24 -10.68 2.58
C MET A 447 18.50 -11.85 3.52
N CYS A 448 19.63 -11.81 4.24
CA CYS A 448 19.97 -12.78 5.26
C CYS A 448 20.05 -12.08 6.63
N ILE A 449 19.37 -12.64 7.62
CA ILE A 449 19.51 -12.26 9.03
C ILE A 449 20.21 -13.40 9.74
N VAL A 450 21.41 -13.13 10.26
CA VAL A 450 22.31 -14.12 10.85
C VAL A 450 22.32 -13.95 12.36
N SER A 451 22.04 -15.03 13.09
CA SER A 451 22.12 -15.08 14.55
C SER A 451 23.57 -15.36 14.97
N THR A 452 24.25 -14.37 15.54
CA THR A 452 25.63 -14.49 16.03
C THR A 452 25.68 -14.70 17.55
N GLN A 453 26.87 -14.63 18.16
CA GLN A 453 27.01 -14.79 19.61
C GLN A 453 26.40 -13.61 20.39
N ALA A 454 26.36 -12.40 19.81
CA ALA A 454 25.97 -11.19 20.53
C ALA A 454 25.00 -10.26 19.76
N SER A 455 24.75 -10.53 18.47
CA SER A 455 23.94 -9.65 17.62
C SER A 455 23.27 -10.37 16.46
N PHE A 456 22.22 -9.77 15.90
CA PHE A 456 21.74 -10.10 14.56
C PHE A 456 22.55 -9.31 13.54
N GLN A 457 23.18 -10.00 12.59
CA GLN A 457 23.83 -9.36 11.44
C GLN A 457 22.93 -9.43 10.21
N ILE A 458 22.86 -8.33 9.46
CA ILE A 458 21.97 -8.19 8.32
C ILE A 458 22.81 -8.04 7.06
N TYR A 459 22.59 -8.95 6.12
CA TYR A 459 23.19 -8.94 4.80
C TYR A 459 22.12 -8.74 3.75
N LEU A 460 22.40 -7.89 2.76
CA LEU A 460 21.54 -7.65 1.61
C LEU A 460 22.38 -7.90 0.35
N ASN A 461 21.90 -8.80 -0.51
CA ASN A 461 22.57 -9.20 -1.74
C ASN A 461 24.05 -9.53 -1.50
N HIS A 462 24.30 -10.35 -0.47
CA HIS A 462 25.64 -10.81 -0.04
C HIS A 462 26.55 -9.73 0.58
N ARG A 463 26.08 -8.49 0.74
CA ARG A 463 26.84 -7.41 1.38
C ARG A 463 26.38 -7.20 2.82
N PHE A 464 27.31 -7.08 3.75
CA PHE A 464 27.01 -6.66 5.11
C PHE A 464 26.46 -5.24 5.10
N ILE A 465 25.30 -5.04 5.72
CA ILE A 465 24.65 -3.74 5.79
C ILE A 465 24.73 -3.17 7.19
N THR A 466 24.33 -3.96 8.21
CA THR A 466 24.27 -3.48 9.59
C THR A 466 24.13 -4.60 10.61
N GLU A 467 24.31 -4.30 11.90
CA GLU A 467 24.19 -5.24 13.03
C GLU A 467 23.29 -4.70 14.14
N PHE A 468 22.50 -5.56 14.80
CA PHE A 468 21.68 -5.20 15.94
C PHE A 468 22.03 -6.07 17.15
N LYS A 469 22.60 -5.47 18.19
CA LYS A 469 22.97 -6.16 19.42
C LYS A 469 21.72 -6.70 20.13
N TYR A 470 21.83 -7.89 20.70
CA TYR A 470 20.70 -8.51 21.38
C TYR A 470 20.23 -7.67 22.56
N ARG A 471 18.95 -7.30 22.53
CA ARG A 471 18.23 -6.75 23.69
C ARG A 471 17.34 -7.81 24.33
N VAL A 472 16.86 -8.74 23.52
CA VAL A 472 16.15 -9.95 23.92
C VAL A 472 16.93 -11.13 23.34
N GLY A 473 17.09 -12.19 24.12
CA GLY A 473 17.86 -13.35 23.68
C GLY A 473 17.21 -14.05 22.48
N PRO A 474 17.99 -14.52 21.49
CA PRO A 474 17.45 -15.11 20.27
C PRO A 474 16.67 -16.42 20.50
N HIS A 475 16.84 -17.06 21.66
CA HIS A 475 16.13 -18.27 22.07
C HIS A 475 14.61 -18.06 22.25
N THR A 476 14.14 -16.83 22.42
CA THR A 476 12.70 -16.53 22.55
C THR A 476 11.97 -16.49 21.21
N ILE A 477 12.70 -16.51 20.09
CA ILE A 477 12.15 -16.34 18.75
C ILE A 477 11.60 -17.69 18.26
N ASP A 478 10.30 -17.73 17.98
CA ASP A 478 9.63 -18.88 17.37
C ASP A 478 8.86 -18.49 16.10
N THR A 479 8.72 -17.19 15.82
CA THR A 479 7.88 -16.68 14.74
C THR A 479 8.58 -15.56 13.99
N VAL A 480 8.55 -15.65 12.66
CA VAL A 480 8.92 -14.58 11.73
C VAL A 480 7.65 -13.94 11.20
N TYR A 481 7.52 -12.63 11.35
CA TYR A 481 6.39 -11.87 10.82
C TYR A 481 6.88 -10.82 9.84
N ILE A 482 6.32 -10.83 8.62
CA ILE A 482 6.75 -9.94 7.52
C ILE A 482 5.53 -9.23 6.96
N GLN A 483 5.64 -7.91 6.77
CA GLN A 483 4.57 -7.09 6.17
C GLN A 483 5.13 -5.83 5.50
N GLY A 484 4.39 -5.31 4.51
CA GLY A 484 4.59 -3.99 3.92
C GLY A 484 4.78 -4.03 2.41
N ASP A 485 5.61 -3.12 1.90
CA ASP A 485 5.74 -2.84 0.47
C ASP A 485 6.73 -3.73 -0.28
N ILE A 486 6.56 -5.05 -0.12
CA ILE A 486 7.32 -6.08 -0.83
C ILE A 486 6.40 -7.15 -1.40
N LYS A 487 6.95 -8.00 -2.26
CA LYS A 487 6.39 -9.29 -2.65
C LYS A 487 7.40 -10.36 -2.26
N LEU A 488 6.94 -11.45 -1.66
CA LEU A 488 7.80 -12.52 -1.13
C LEU A 488 7.73 -13.76 -2.02
N TRP A 489 8.86 -14.45 -2.14
CA TRP A 489 8.97 -15.69 -2.91
C TRP A 489 9.49 -16.86 -2.07
N ASP A 490 10.45 -16.58 -1.18
CA ASP A 490 11.03 -17.60 -0.32
C ASP A 490 11.36 -17.04 1.07
N VAL A 491 11.11 -17.85 2.08
CA VAL A 491 11.51 -17.62 3.47
C VAL A 491 12.00 -18.95 4.03
N MET A 492 13.30 -19.02 4.29
CA MET A 492 13.98 -20.26 4.64
C MET A 492 14.90 -20.07 5.84
N LEU A 493 14.98 -21.09 6.68
CA LEU A 493 15.93 -21.15 7.79
C LEU A 493 17.08 -22.09 7.42
N ALA A 494 18.28 -21.56 7.23
CA ALA A 494 19.48 -22.33 6.93
C ALA A 494 20.39 -22.49 8.16
N ASN A 495 21.18 -23.56 8.14
CA ASN A 495 22.29 -23.79 9.08
C ASN A 495 23.58 -23.19 8.53
N GLU A 496 24.41 -22.63 9.40
CA GLU A 496 25.79 -22.31 9.05
C GLU A 496 26.79 -22.81 10.07
N LEU A 497 27.61 -23.76 9.61
CA LEU A 497 28.82 -24.17 10.31
C LEU A 497 30.08 -23.49 9.75
N SER A 498 29.99 -22.63 8.72
CA SER A 498 31.16 -21.87 8.23
C SER A 498 30.77 -20.59 7.47
N PHE A 499 30.59 -19.50 8.19
CA PHE A 499 30.43 -18.15 7.61
C PHE A 499 31.76 -17.40 7.41
N GLU A 500 32.90 -18.08 7.58
CA GLU A 500 34.24 -17.55 7.33
C GLU A 500 34.49 -17.11 5.86
N ALA A 501 33.55 -17.39 4.95
CA ALA A 501 33.62 -17.01 3.54
C ALA A 501 32.86 -15.74 3.18
N ILE A 502 32.00 -15.17 4.06
CA ILE A 502 31.62 -13.76 3.91
C ILE A 502 32.70 -12.92 4.61
N LYS A 503 33.88 -12.89 4.00
CA LYS A 503 34.87 -11.88 4.38
C LYS A 503 34.19 -10.52 4.15
N PRO A 504 34.19 -9.62 5.15
CA PRO A 504 33.74 -8.26 4.94
C PRO A 504 34.68 -7.64 3.91
N ALA A 505 34.24 -7.53 2.65
CA ALA A 505 34.78 -6.49 1.79
C ALA A 505 34.36 -5.18 2.46
N HIS A 506 35.31 -4.61 3.19
CA HIS A 506 35.22 -3.41 4.04
C HIS A 506 34.55 -3.61 5.40
N LYS A 507 35.38 -3.86 6.43
CA LYS A 507 35.18 -3.12 7.68
C LYS A 507 35.11 -1.64 7.30
N ILE A 508 33.95 -1.03 7.40
CA ILE A 508 33.89 0.43 7.55
C ILE A 508 34.52 0.68 8.92
N VAL A 509 35.81 0.99 8.91
CA VAL A 509 36.49 1.56 10.06
C VAL A 509 35.81 2.89 10.29
N PHE A 510 35.01 3.01 11.35
CA PHE A 510 34.75 4.32 11.91
C PHE A 510 36.11 4.86 12.29
N ALA A 511 36.59 5.86 11.55
CA ALA A 511 37.81 6.56 11.91
C ALA A 511 37.59 7.09 13.33
N ASN A 512 38.22 6.45 14.30
CA ASN A 512 38.45 7.05 15.60
C ASN A 512 39.18 8.36 15.31
N ALA A 513 38.55 9.48 15.67
CA ALA A 513 39.23 10.75 15.69
C ALA A 513 40.44 10.62 16.62
N ASP A 514 41.63 10.58 16.03
CA ASP A 514 42.87 10.76 16.76
C ASP A 514 42.91 12.22 17.25
N PRO A 515 43.07 12.48 18.57
CA PRO A 515 43.04 13.84 19.11
C PRO A 515 44.26 14.72 18.75
N SER A 516 45.16 14.29 17.86
CA SER A 516 46.50 14.88 17.76
C SER A 516 46.78 15.83 16.59
N GLU A 517 45.87 16.05 15.63
CA GLU A 517 46.12 17.01 14.53
C GLU A 517 45.43 18.37 14.73
N ARG A 518 45.98 19.16 15.65
CA ARG A 518 45.93 20.63 15.53
C ARG A 518 47.17 21.10 14.77
N LYS A 519 47.06 21.32 13.46
CA LYS A 519 47.85 22.34 12.78
C LYS A 519 47.02 23.07 11.74
N TYR A 520 46.83 24.35 12.04
CA TYR A 520 46.45 25.40 11.10
C TYR A 520 47.32 25.32 9.85
N ASP A 521 46.69 25.40 8.67
CA ASP A 521 47.33 26.08 7.55
C ASP A 521 46.37 27.10 6.92
N ARG A 522 46.73 28.37 7.12
CA ARG A 522 46.23 29.52 6.37
C ARG A 522 47.13 29.65 5.16
N ARG A 523 46.58 29.60 3.94
CA ARG A 523 47.04 30.41 2.79
C ARG A 523 46.09 30.27 1.58
N VAL A 524 45.44 31.38 1.21
CA VAL A 524 45.52 32.09 -0.11
C VAL A 524 44.57 31.48 -1.14
N ILE A 525 43.32 31.95 -1.33
CA ILE A 525 42.88 33.18 -2.06
C ILE A 525 43.80 33.59 -3.20
N GLY A 526 43.46 33.13 -4.41
CA GLY A 526 43.53 33.88 -5.65
C GLY A 526 42.15 33.92 -6.25
#